data_AF-A0A964HCC8-F1
#
_entry.id   AF-A0A964HCC8-F1
#
_cell.length_a   1.000
_cell.length_b   1.000
_cell.length_c   1.000
_cell.angle_alpha   90.00
_cell.angle_beta   90.00
_cell.angle_gamma   90.00
#
_symmetry.space_group_name_H-M   'P 1'
#
loop_
_entity.id
_entity.type
_entity.pdbx_description
1 polymer ?
#
loop_
_entity_poly.entity_id
_entity_poly.type
_entity_poly.pdbx_seq_one_letter_code
_entity_poly.pdbx_strand_id
1 'polypeptide(L)'
;MRELRQLGECLVVAHTDWIPEIDQLDPENCYLCWDIILTTEQGRDAIEDVFIFVADDCRLTVEVIDAAGIENEVDYKHLGEILVERGDLKPEDLAAALAERRRLGDLLVEKDLVTAGQVAAALTEQARVQQMRESRKGAEAAESIRVKSEKLDSLVNLIGELVTVQARLSQIAQDQQMADLLNVSEVVERLTWELRDQVLTIRMLPIGATFNKFRRLVHDLSQELGKNVQLVTEGAETELDKTVIERLNDPLVHLVRNSIDHGIESPGQREAAGKPRHGKLTLAAAHVGANVVLKISDDGAGIDRVALRRTAEAMGLIAPGSEVAEREL
;
A
#
# COMPACT_ATOMS: atom_id res chain seq x y z
N MET A 1 -10.03 35.15 3.58
CA MET A 1 -8.97 34.64 4.51
C MET A 1 -9.46 34.27 5.90
N ARG A 2 -10.29 35.07 6.61
CA ARG A 2 -10.84 34.66 7.92
C ARG A 2 -11.81 33.48 7.83
N GLU A 3 -12.62 33.43 6.77
CA GLU A 3 -13.58 32.34 6.52
C GLU A 3 -12.87 31.01 6.25
N LEU A 4 -11.74 31.00 5.52
CA LEU A 4 -10.94 29.79 5.34
C LEU A 4 -10.40 29.21 6.66
N ARG A 5 -10.06 30.07 7.63
CA ARG A 5 -9.65 29.62 8.98
C ARG A 5 -10.79 29.00 9.78
N GLN A 6 -12.05 29.18 9.36
CA GLN A 6 -13.20 28.51 9.97
C GLN A 6 -13.40 27.10 9.40
N LEU A 7 -12.92 26.84 8.17
CA LEU A 7 -12.98 25.52 7.56
C LEU A 7 -11.94 24.55 8.13
N GLY A 8 -10.85 25.07 8.70
CA GLY A 8 -9.82 24.25 9.31
C GLY A 8 -8.50 24.99 9.53
N GLU A 9 -7.43 24.23 9.75
CA GLU A 9 -6.12 24.81 10.01
C GLU A 9 -5.53 25.37 8.71
N CYS A 10 -5.23 26.68 8.70
CA CYS A 10 -4.83 27.37 7.49
C CYS A 10 -3.51 28.11 7.67
N LEU A 11 -2.57 27.84 6.78
CA LEU A 11 -1.36 28.61 6.57
C LEU A 11 -1.49 29.43 5.28
N VAL A 12 -1.07 30.68 5.32
CA VAL A 12 -1.11 31.61 4.20
C VAL A 12 0.28 32.14 3.94
N VAL A 13 0.73 32.01 2.71
CA VAL A 13 1.98 32.61 2.22
C VAL A 13 1.61 33.65 1.17
N ALA A 14 2.06 34.89 1.36
CA ALA A 14 1.85 35.97 0.40
C ALA A 14 3.11 36.13 -0.47
N HIS A 15 2.92 36.19 -1.78
CA HIS A 15 3.98 36.44 -2.74
C HIS A 15 3.98 37.90 -3.14
N THR A 16 5.10 38.57 -2.88
CA THR A 16 5.29 40.00 -3.17
C THR A 16 6.44 40.26 -4.13
N ASP A 17 7.07 39.21 -4.65
CA ASP A 17 8.28 39.30 -5.48
C ASP A 17 8.03 39.96 -6.84
N TRP A 18 6.77 40.04 -7.27
CA TRP A 18 6.39 40.61 -8.57
C TRP A 18 5.95 42.07 -8.49
N ILE A 19 6.04 42.70 -7.32
CA ILE A 19 5.70 44.13 -7.17
C ILE A 19 6.83 44.97 -7.77
N PRO A 20 6.59 45.74 -8.85
CA PRO A 20 7.59 46.62 -9.43
C PRO A 20 7.83 47.86 -8.56
N GLU A 21 8.89 48.60 -8.86
CA GLU A 21 9.15 49.90 -8.23
C GLU A 21 8.00 50.89 -8.51
N ILE A 22 7.82 51.88 -7.63
CA ILE A 22 6.63 52.76 -7.61
C ILE A 22 6.44 53.58 -8.90
N ASP A 23 7.53 53.82 -9.63
CA ASP A 23 7.58 54.52 -10.91
C ASP A 23 7.16 53.65 -12.10
N GLN A 24 7.19 52.32 -11.93
CA GLN A 24 6.83 51.30 -12.93
C GLN A 24 5.54 50.54 -12.56
N LEU A 25 4.94 50.89 -11.42
CA LEU A 25 3.71 50.28 -10.93
C LEU A 25 2.51 50.75 -11.75
N ASP A 26 1.89 49.80 -12.46
CA ASP A 26 0.60 50.02 -13.12
C ASP A 26 -0.54 49.65 -12.16
N PRO A 27 -1.37 50.61 -11.72
CA PRO A 27 -2.45 50.33 -10.77
C PRO A 27 -3.57 49.45 -11.35
N GLU A 28 -3.61 49.23 -12.68
CA GLU A 28 -4.59 48.34 -13.32
C GLU A 28 -4.16 46.86 -13.31
N ASN A 29 -2.92 46.56 -12.93
CA ASN A 29 -2.39 45.18 -12.89
C ASN A 29 -2.31 44.61 -11.46
N CYS A 30 -2.60 43.32 -11.32
CA CYS A 30 -2.45 42.60 -10.05
C CYS A 30 -1.07 41.92 -9.97
N TYR A 31 -0.26 42.33 -8.98
CA TYR A 31 1.09 41.81 -8.75
C TYR A 31 1.20 40.89 -7.52
N LEU A 32 0.07 40.62 -6.85
CA LEU A 32 0.01 39.85 -5.62
C LEU A 32 -0.65 38.50 -5.87
N CYS A 33 -0.07 37.44 -5.30
CA CYS A 33 -0.75 36.17 -5.17
C CYS A 33 -0.52 35.57 -3.78
N TRP A 34 -1.36 34.59 -3.43
CA TRP A 34 -1.30 33.89 -2.16
C TRP A 34 -1.35 32.40 -2.38
N ASP A 35 -0.44 31.69 -1.73
CA ASP A 35 -0.55 30.25 -1.55
C ASP A 35 -1.20 29.99 -0.20
N ILE A 36 -2.19 29.09 -0.20
CA ILE A 36 -2.97 28.78 0.98
C ILE A 36 -2.97 27.29 1.17
N ILE A 37 -2.41 26.84 2.28
CA ILE A 37 -2.42 25.43 2.67
C ILE A 37 -3.48 25.27 3.75
N LEU A 38 -4.59 24.64 3.36
CA LEU A 38 -5.74 24.40 4.21
C LEU A 38 -5.86 22.91 4.55
N THR A 39 -5.88 22.60 5.84
CA THR A 39 -6.19 21.28 6.36
C THR A 39 -7.64 21.28 6.83
N THR A 40 -8.51 20.55 6.13
CA THR A 40 -9.95 20.53 6.41
C THR A 40 -10.55 19.16 6.15
N GLU A 41 -11.62 18.84 6.87
CA GLU A 41 -12.48 17.67 6.61
C GLU A 41 -13.57 17.98 5.58
N GLN A 42 -13.71 19.24 5.17
CA GLN A 42 -14.73 19.68 4.23
C GLN A 42 -14.28 19.45 2.78
N GLY A 43 -15.26 19.17 1.91
CA GLY A 43 -15.02 18.97 0.49
C GLY A 43 -14.61 20.24 -0.25
N ARG A 44 -14.12 20.07 -1.48
CA ARG A 44 -13.70 21.17 -2.36
C ARG A 44 -14.75 22.26 -2.52
N ASP A 45 -16.02 21.88 -2.64
CA ASP A 45 -17.15 22.82 -2.82
C ASP A 45 -17.24 23.84 -1.68
N ALA A 46 -16.98 23.43 -0.44
CA ALA A 46 -16.99 24.34 0.71
C ALA A 46 -15.85 25.37 0.67
N ILE A 47 -14.74 25.04 0.02
CA ILE A 47 -13.62 25.96 -0.20
C ILE A 47 -13.97 26.94 -1.30
N GLU A 48 -14.56 26.48 -2.40
CA GLU A 48 -14.97 27.33 -3.53
C GLU A 48 -16.08 28.32 -3.12
N ASP A 49 -17.00 27.90 -2.25
CA ASP A 49 -18.05 28.76 -1.68
C ASP A 49 -17.49 29.98 -0.93
N VAL A 50 -16.32 29.87 -0.28
CA VAL A 50 -15.67 31.01 0.40
C VAL A 50 -15.22 32.08 -0.60
N PHE A 51 -15.00 31.73 -1.85
CA PHE A 51 -14.55 32.65 -2.90
C PHE A 51 -15.66 33.06 -3.87
N ILE A 52 -16.91 32.64 -3.64
CA ILE A 52 -18.03 32.87 -4.58
C ILE A 52 -18.26 34.35 -4.91
N PHE A 53 -18.03 35.25 -3.95
CA PHE A 53 -18.23 36.70 -4.11
C PHE A 53 -17.06 37.42 -4.82
N VAL A 54 -15.94 36.73 -5.03
CA VAL A 54 -14.73 37.27 -5.68
C VAL A 54 -14.28 36.41 -6.87
N ALA A 55 -15.08 35.41 -7.26
CA ALA A 55 -14.74 34.46 -8.31
C ALA A 55 -14.52 35.11 -9.68
N ASP A 56 -15.19 36.24 -9.94
CA ASP A 56 -15.04 37.01 -11.17
C ASP A 56 -13.77 37.89 -11.18
N ASP A 57 -13.20 38.18 -10.00
CA ASP A 57 -12.06 39.09 -9.82
C ASP A 57 -10.76 38.37 -9.42
N CYS A 58 -10.79 37.05 -9.21
CA CYS A 58 -9.63 36.27 -8.80
C CYS A 58 -9.47 34.95 -9.58
N ARG A 59 -8.22 34.58 -9.84
CA ARG A 59 -7.90 33.26 -10.36
C ARG A 59 -7.65 32.31 -9.19
N LEU A 60 -8.64 31.48 -8.87
CA LEU A 60 -8.54 30.44 -7.84
C LEU A 60 -8.14 29.10 -8.47
N THR A 61 -7.08 28.48 -7.92
CA THR A 61 -6.69 27.09 -8.26
C THR A 61 -6.68 26.28 -6.96
N VAL A 62 -7.39 25.15 -6.94
CA VAL A 62 -7.49 24.26 -5.76
C VAL A 62 -6.99 22.88 -6.15
N GLU A 63 -5.89 22.46 -5.53
CA GLU A 63 -5.27 21.14 -5.73
C GLU A 63 -5.21 20.39 -4.40
N VAL A 64 -5.44 19.07 -4.44
CA VAL A 64 -5.37 18.22 -3.26
C VAL A 64 -3.93 17.74 -3.11
N ILE A 65 -3.25 18.23 -2.06
CA ILE A 65 -1.84 17.95 -1.79
C ILE A 65 -1.66 16.59 -1.10
N ASP A 66 -2.57 16.23 -0.19
CA ASP A 66 -2.60 14.92 0.48
C ASP A 66 -4.05 14.48 0.70
N ALA A 67 -4.43 13.36 0.07
CA ALA A 67 -5.69 12.68 0.31
C ALA A 67 -5.39 11.43 1.14
N ALA A 68 -5.92 11.39 2.35
CA ALA A 68 -5.86 10.24 3.25
C ALA A 68 -6.01 8.90 2.48
N GLY A 69 -4.90 8.20 2.19
CA GLY A 69 -4.98 6.87 1.57
C GLY A 69 -3.88 6.41 0.62
N ILE A 70 -2.76 7.12 0.40
CA ILE A 70 -1.66 6.58 -0.41
C ILE A 70 -0.31 6.77 0.31
N GLU A 71 -0.09 5.99 1.37
CA GLU A 71 1.24 5.84 1.94
C GLU A 71 2.08 4.88 1.08
N ASN A 72 2.90 5.45 0.20
CA ASN A 72 4.11 4.78 -0.28
C ASN A 72 5.30 5.34 0.47
N GLU A 73 5.68 4.70 1.57
CA GLU A 73 7.03 4.83 2.11
C GLU A 73 7.42 3.51 2.75
N VAL A 74 8.08 2.66 1.94
CA VAL A 74 8.80 1.54 2.52
C VAL A 74 10.05 2.14 3.15
N ASP A 75 10.13 2.02 4.47
CA ASP A 75 11.24 2.41 5.33
C ASP A 75 12.51 1.60 4.96
N TYR A 76 13.19 2.03 3.90
CA TYR A 76 14.55 1.59 3.60
C TYR A 76 15.50 2.68 4.07
N LYS A 77 16.47 2.32 4.91
CA LYS A 77 17.60 3.19 5.26
C LYS A 77 18.22 3.75 3.98
N HIS A 78 18.49 5.04 3.96
CA HIS A 78 19.06 5.65 2.76
C HIS A 78 20.45 5.07 2.49
N LEU A 79 20.83 4.95 1.21
CA LEU A 79 22.13 4.37 0.82
C LEU A 79 23.31 4.99 1.57
N GLY A 80 23.28 6.32 1.80
CA GLY A 80 24.29 7.00 2.59
C GLY A 80 24.36 6.53 4.05
N GLU A 81 23.20 6.31 4.68
CA GLU A 81 23.12 5.81 6.06
C GLU A 81 23.60 4.35 6.15
N ILE A 82 23.27 3.53 5.15
CA ILE A 82 23.76 2.15 5.05
C ILE A 82 25.28 2.11 4.90
N LEU A 83 25.85 2.99 4.08
CA LEU A 83 27.30 3.10 3.87
C LEU A 83 28.03 3.59 5.13
N VAL A 84 27.40 4.48 5.90
CA VAL A 84 27.93 4.95 7.19
C VAL A 84 27.88 3.85 8.26
N GLU A 85 26.76 3.13 8.37
CA GLU A 85 26.64 2.02 9.33
C GLU A 85 27.59 0.86 9.02
N ARG A 86 27.88 0.61 7.74
CA ARG A 86 28.88 -0.38 7.31
C ARG A 86 30.32 0.07 7.50
N GLY A 87 30.55 1.35 7.79
CA GLY A 87 31.88 1.95 7.90
C GLY A 87 32.56 2.20 6.55
N ASP A 88 31.83 2.04 5.44
CA ASP A 88 32.30 2.29 4.07
C ASP A 88 32.39 3.80 3.77
N LEU A 89 31.70 4.64 4.56
CA LEU A 89 31.67 6.09 4.44
C LEU A 89 31.71 6.72 5.83
N LYS A 90 32.48 7.79 6.02
CA LYS A 90 32.42 8.53 7.28
C LYS A 90 31.18 9.42 7.30
N PRO A 91 30.52 9.63 8.47
CA PRO A 91 29.39 10.54 8.60
C PRO A 91 29.72 11.96 8.09
N GLU A 92 30.95 12.41 8.32
CA GLU A 92 31.47 13.72 7.91
C GLU A 92 31.56 13.84 6.38
N ASP A 93 32.01 12.78 5.70
CA ASP A 93 32.14 12.72 4.24
C ASP A 93 30.75 12.64 3.57
N LEU A 94 29.80 11.92 4.19
CA LEU A 94 28.41 11.91 3.75
C LEU A 94 27.77 13.29 3.89
N ALA A 95 27.99 13.97 5.02
CA ALA A 95 27.48 15.31 5.25
C ALA A 95 28.08 16.33 4.27
N ALA A 96 29.37 16.23 3.97
CA ALA A 96 30.04 17.06 2.97
C ALA A 96 29.48 16.81 1.56
N ALA A 97 29.31 15.56 1.15
CA ALA A 97 28.74 15.22 -0.16
C ALA A 97 27.26 15.64 -0.30
N LEU A 98 26.48 15.56 0.78
CA LEU A 98 25.10 16.07 0.81
C LEU A 98 25.05 17.61 0.84
N ALA A 99 26.03 18.26 1.46
CA ALA A 99 26.15 19.73 1.48
C ALA A 99 26.61 20.31 0.13
N GLU A 100 27.44 19.56 -0.62
CA GLU A 100 27.82 19.90 -2.01
C GLU A 100 26.67 19.76 -3.00
N ARG A 101 25.63 18.99 -2.62
CA ARG A 101 24.40 18.86 -3.39
C ARG A 101 23.67 20.19 -3.36
N ARG A 102 23.95 21.05 -4.35
CA ARG A 102 23.23 22.31 -4.57
C ARG A 102 21.73 22.03 -4.49
N ARG A 103 21.02 22.75 -3.62
CA ARG A 103 19.58 22.51 -3.43
C ARG A 103 18.88 22.79 -4.76
N LEU A 104 17.92 21.93 -5.09
CA LEU A 104 17.17 22.06 -6.34
C LEU A 104 16.52 23.45 -6.44
N GLY A 105 16.01 23.98 -5.32
CA GLY A 105 15.45 25.34 -5.25
C GLY A 105 16.46 26.42 -5.66
N ASP A 106 17.68 26.38 -5.14
CA ASP A 106 18.73 27.38 -5.46
C ASP A 106 19.14 27.31 -6.94
N LEU A 107 19.15 26.11 -7.52
CA LEU A 107 19.44 25.90 -8.95
C LEU A 107 18.31 26.38 -9.86
N LEU A 108 17.05 26.28 -9.42
CA LEU A 108 15.90 26.74 -10.20
C LEU A 108 15.79 28.27 -10.15
N VAL A 109 16.15 28.90 -9.02
CA VAL A 109 16.22 30.36 -8.88
C VAL A 109 17.36 30.95 -9.73
N GLU A 110 18.54 30.34 -9.72
CA GLU A 110 19.68 30.78 -10.55
C GLU A 110 19.38 30.71 -12.06
N LYS A 111 18.48 29.82 -12.47
CA LYS A 111 18.06 29.66 -13.87
C LYS A 111 16.88 30.55 -14.26
N ASP A 112 16.44 31.47 -13.39
CA ASP A 112 15.24 32.29 -13.56
C ASP A 112 13.97 31.48 -13.87
N LEU A 113 13.92 30.21 -13.44
CA LEU A 113 12.75 29.34 -13.65
C LEU A 113 11.69 29.53 -12.55
N VAL A 114 12.11 29.97 -11.36
CA VAL A 114 11.25 30.25 -10.19
C VAL A 114 11.87 31.38 -9.35
N THR A 115 11.06 32.13 -8.61
CA THR A 115 11.56 33.15 -7.67
C THR A 115 11.96 32.56 -6.32
N ALA A 116 12.74 33.31 -5.55
CA ALA A 116 13.10 32.93 -4.18
C ALA A 116 11.88 32.80 -3.26
N GLY A 117 10.85 33.64 -3.42
CA GLY A 117 9.59 33.52 -2.68
C GLY A 117 8.77 32.30 -3.07
N GLN A 118 8.78 31.90 -4.34
CA GLN A 118 8.14 30.65 -4.79
C GLN A 118 8.80 29.41 -4.17
N VAL A 119 10.14 29.38 -4.08
CA VAL A 119 10.85 28.29 -3.38
C VAL A 119 10.56 28.29 -1.89
N ALA A 120 10.49 29.48 -1.26
CA ALA A 120 10.16 29.59 0.16
C ALA A 120 8.73 29.11 0.46
N ALA A 121 7.76 29.42 -0.40
CA ALA A 121 6.39 28.91 -0.27
C ALA A 121 6.33 27.39 -0.41
N ALA A 122 6.98 26.83 -1.42
CA ALA A 122 7.03 25.37 -1.63
C ALA A 122 7.71 24.62 -0.47
N LEU A 123 8.78 25.18 0.13
CA LEU A 123 9.41 24.59 1.32
C LEU A 123 8.51 24.65 2.55
N THR A 124 7.74 25.74 2.70
CA THR A 124 6.80 25.89 3.81
C THR A 124 5.63 24.91 3.66
N GLU A 125 5.16 24.68 2.44
CA GLU A 125 4.20 23.64 2.10
C GLU A 125 4.73 22.25 2.45
N GLN A 126 5.94 21.93 2.00
CA GLN A 126 6.58 20.64 2.28
C GLN A 126 6.69 20.37 3.79
N ALA A 127 7.15 21.36 4.57
CA ALA A 127 7.30 21.23 6.01
C ALA A 127 5.95 21.00 6.72
N ARG A 128 4.90 21.69 6.29
CA ARG A 128 3.55 21.54 6.85
C ARG A 128 2.94 20.17 6.53
N VAL A 129 3.11 19.68 5.30
CA VAL A 129 2.68 18.34 4.91
C VAL A 129 3.42 17.26 5.71
N GLN A 130 4.74 17.41 5.91
CA GLN A 130 5.52 16.49 6.74
C GLN A 130 5.04 16.46 8.20
N GLN A 131 4.84 17.63 8.82
CA GLN A 131 4.36 17.71 10.20
C GLN A 131 2.95 17.11 10.38
N MET A 132 2.08 17.29 9.40
CA MET A 132 0.75 16.64 9.39
C MET A 132 0.86 15.11 9.28
N ARG A 133 1.75 14.60 8.42
CA ARG A 133 2.00 13.16 8.32
C ARG A 133 2.56 12.59 9.63
N GLU A 134 3.49 13.28 10.27
CA GLU A 134 4.07 12.85 11.55
C GLU A 134 3.03 12.84 12.68
N SER A 135 2.21 13.90 12.79
CA SER A 135 1.15 13.96 13.81
C SER A 135 0.07 12.90 13.60
N ARG A 136 -0.30 12.61 12.34
CA ARG A 136 -1.21 11.53 11.99
C ARG A 136 -0.63 10.15 12.31
N LYS A 137 0.63 9.88 11.94
CA LYS A 137 1.34 8.66 12.33
C LYS A 137 1.40 8.50 13.85
N GLY A 138 1.57 9.59 14.59
CA GLY A 138 1.55 9.61 16.05
C GLY A 138 0.18 9.30 16.66
N ALA A 139 -0.90 9.84 16.08
CA ALA A 139 -2.28 9.59 16.52
C ALA A 139 -2.73 8.16 16.22
N GLU A 140 -2.46 7.64 15.02
CA GLU A 140 -2.74 6.25 14.63
C GLU A 140 -1.92 5.25 15.47
N ALA A 141 -0.69 5.61 15.87
CA ALA A 141 0.12 4.83 16.79
C ALA A 141 -0.37 4.89 18.26
N ALA A 142 -1.13 5.92 18.65
CA ALA A 142 -1.72 6.03 19.99
C ALA A 142 -3.02 5.22 20.13
N GLU A 143 -3.75 5.02 19.03
CA GLU A 143 -4.97 4.20 18.99
C GLU A 143 -4.68 2.69 18.81
N SER A 144 -3.46 2.33 18.35
CA SER A 144 -3.07 0.95 18.08
C SER A 144 -1.95 0.45 19.02
N ILE A 145 -2.14 -0.76 19.59
CA ILE A 145 -1.11 -1.41 20.41
C ILE A 145 -0.27 -2.32 19.54
N ARG A 146 1.00 -1.93 19.31
CA ARG A 146 1.95 -2.78 18.59
C ARG A 146 2.47 -3.89 19.50
N VAL A 147 2.11 -5.14 19.19
CA VAL A 147 2.58 -6.33 19.90
C VAL A 147 3.65 -7.04 19.08
N LYS A 148 4.71 -7.51 19.74
CA LYS A 148 5.73 -8.33 19.09
C LYS A 148 5.14 -9.69 18.67
N SER A 149 5.52 -10.17 17.48
CA SER A 149 4.97 -11.42 16.90
C SER A 149 5.11 -12.61 17.85
N GLU A 150 6.26 -12.73 18.53
CA GLU A 150 6.57 -13.88 19.38
C GLU A 150 5.60 -14.00 20.57
N LYS A 151 5.02 -12.87 21.01
CA LYS A 151 4.00 -12.87 22.07
C LYS A 151 2.68 -13.45 21.58
N LEU A 152 2.26 -13.10 20.35
CA LEU A 152 1.06 -13.66 19.74
C LEU A 152 1.23 -15.15 19.47
N ASP A 153 2.41 -15.58 19.01
CA ASP A 153 2.75 -16.99 18.82
C ASP A 153 2.68 -17.77 20.14
N SER A 154 3.18 -17.19 21.24
CA SER A 154 3.09 -17.79 22.58
C SER A 154 1.64 -17.95 23.05
N LEU A 155 0.77 -16.98 22.76
CA LEU A 155 -0.66 -17.07 23.09
C LEU A 155 -1.35 -18.21 22.30
N VAL A 156 -1.04 -18.36 21.02
CA VAL A 156 -1.57 -19.47 20.20
C VAL A 156 -1.16 -20.82 20.78
N ASN A 157 0.10 -20.97 21.22
CA ASN A 157 0.58 -22.20 21.84
C ASN A 157 -0.16 -22.50 23.15
N LEU A 158 -0.33 -21.49 24.02
CA LEU A 158 -1.04 -21.66 25.29
C LEU A 158 -2.50 -22.07 25.08
N ILE A 159 -3.16 -21.52 24.07
CA ILE A 159 -4.52 -21.93 23.69
C ILE A 159 -4.53 -23.36 23.17
N GLY A 160 -3.52 -23.79 22.41
CA GLY A 160 -3.37 -25.18 21.98
C GLY A 160 -3.27 -26.15 23.16
N GLU A 161 -2.51 -25.79 24.19
CA GLU A 161 -2.45 -26.55 25.44
C GLU A 161 -3.80 -26.54 26.18
N LEU A 162 -4.47 -25.39 26.25
CA LEU A 162 -5.79 -25.27 26.88
C LEU A 162 -6.84 -26.15 26.19
N VAL A 163 -6.87 -26.19 24.85
CA VAL A 163 -7.74 -27.08 24.07
C VAL A 163 -7.45 -28.54 24.41
N THR A 164 -6.18 -28.91 24.59
CA THR A 164 -5.78 -30.27 24.97
C THR A 164 -6.29 -30.63 26.37
N VAL A 165 -6.20 -29.70 27.33
CA VAL A 165 -6.70 -29.89 28.70
C VAL A 165 -8.23 -29.93 28.73
N GLN A 166 -8.90 -29.06 27.97
CA GLN A 166 -10.36 -29.02 27.85
C GLN A 166 -10.91 -30.32 27.23
N ALA A 167 -10.24 -30.89 26.22
CA ALA A 167 -10.64 -32.17 25.65
C ALA A 167 -10.55 -33.30 26.69
N ARG A 168 -9.49 -33.31 27.51
CA ARG A 168 -9.36 -34.26 28.63
C ARG A 168 -10.43 -34.06 29.71
N LEU A 169 -10.74 -32.81 30.06
CA LEU A 169 -11.80 -32.49 31.02
C LEU A 169 -13.15 -33.01 30.52
N SER A 170 -13.46 -32.80 29.23
CA SER A 170 -14.70 -33.27 28.60
C SER A 170 -14.81 -34.78 28.60
N GLN A 171 -13.70 -35.49 28.31
CA GLN A 171 -13.65 -36.95 28.42
C GLN A 171 -13.94 -37.43 29.85
N ILE A 172 -13.26 -36.85 30.85
CA ILE A 172 -13.47 -37.24 32.27
C ILE A 172 -14.91 -36.94 32.71
N ALA A 173 -15.46 -35.80 32.29
CA ALA A 173 -16.84 -35.42 32.60
C ALA A 173 -17.84 -36.42 32.02
N GLN A 174 -17.62 -36.87 30.78
CA GLN A 174 -18.42 -37.90 30.12
C GLN A 174 -18.29 -39.25 30.82
N ASP A 175 -17.08 -39.67 31.18
CA ASP A 175 -16.83 -40.97 31.82
C ASP A 175 -17.45 -41.06 33.23
N GLN A 176 -17.43 -39.95 33.99
CA GLN A 176 -17.97 -39.88 35.35
C GLN A 176 -19.50 -39.71 35.39
N GLN A 177 -20.14 -39.39 34.26
CA GLN A 177 -21.59 -39.15 34.11
C GLN A 177 -22.17 -38.14 35.14
N MET A 178 -21.36 -37.21 35.63
CA MET A 178 -21.79 -36.18 36.57
C MET A 178 -22.38 -34.99 35.79
N ALA A 179 -23.69 -34.79 35.88
CA ALA A 179 -24.40 -33.74 35.14
C ALA A 179 -23.81 -32.33 35.36
N ASP A 180 -23.47 -31.98 36.60
CA ASP A 180 -22.87 -30.67 36.90
C ASP A 180 -21.49 -30.50 36.26
N LEU A 181 -20.68 -31.57 36.24
CA LEU A 181 -19.34 -31.55 35.63
C LEU A 181 -19.42 -31.47 34.10
N LEU A 182 -20.39 -32.16 33.49
CA LEU A 182 -20.69 -32.06 32.06
C LEU A 182 -21.06 -30.63 31.67
N ASN A 183 -22.00 -30.02 32.40
CA ASN A 183 -22.42 -28.63 32.16
C ASN A 183 -21.24 -27.65 32.25
N VAL A 184 -20.38 -27.80 33.28
CA VAL A 184 -19.18 -26.96 33.42
C VAL A 184 -18.20 -27.20 32.27
N SER A 185 -18.01 -28.46 31.85
CA SER A 185 -17.10 -28.80 30.76
C SER A 185 -17.53 -28.20 29.42
N GLU A 186 -18.84 -28.22 29.11
CA GLU A 186 -19.39 -27.58 27.90
C GLU A 186 -19.19 -26.06 27.91
N VAL A 187 -19.33 -25.41 29.08
CA VAL A 187 -19.05 -23.97 29.20
C VAL A 187 -17.57 -23.69 28.96
N VAL A 188 -16.66 -24.50 29.52
CA VAL A 188 -15.21 -24.37 29.28
C VAL A 188 -14.88 -24.61 27.81
N GLU A 189 -15.50 -25.58 27.15
CA GLU A 189 -15.35 -25.82 25.71
C GLU A 189 -15.71 -24.59 24.88
N ARG A 190 -16.90 -24.03 25.11
CA ARG A 190 -17.37 -22.85 24.39
C ARG A 190 -16.44 -21.65 24.61
N LEU A 191 -16.07 -21.36 25.86
CA LEU A 191 -15.15 -20.25 26.19
C LEU A 191 -13.76 -20.46 25.56
N THR A 192 -13.29 -21.70 25.48
CA THR A 192 -12.00 -22.03 24.84
C THR A 192 -12.07 -21.79 23.33
N TRP A 193 -13.19 -22.14 22.69
CA TRP A 193 -13.44 -21.85 21.28
C TRP A 193 -13.51 -20.36 20.98
N GLU A 194 -14.27 -19.61 21.79
CA GLU A 194 -14.36 -18.14 21.66
C GLU A 194 -12.99 -17.47 21.83
N LEU A 195 -12.22 -17.90 22.84
CA LEU A 195 -10.87 -17.37 23.07
C LEU A 195 -9.93 -17.69 21.90
N ARG A 196 -10.01 -18.91 21.36
CA ARG A 196 -9.20 -19.31 20.19
C ARG A 196 -9.51 -18.44 18.97
N ASP A 197 -10.79 -18.21 18.70
CA ASP A 197 -11.23 -17.39 17.56
C ASP A 197 -10.78 -15.92 17.70
N GLN A 198 -10.91 -15.35 18.90
CA GLN A 198 -10.41 -14.00 19.19
C GLN A 198 -8.89 -13.89 18.99
N VAL A 199 -8.11 -14.86 19.47
CA VAL A 199 -6.66 -14.83 19.29
C VAL A 199 -6.23 -15.00 17.84
N LEU A 200 -6.94 -15.82 17.06
CA LEU A 200 -6.70 -15.92 15.62
C LEU A 200 -7.00 -14.58 14.93
N THR A 201 -8.09 -13.92 15.30
CA THR A 201 -8.47 -12.61 14.75
C THR A 201 -7.42 -11.53 15.03
N ILE A 202 -6.86 -11.48 16.25
CA ILE A 202 -5.80 -10.51 16.62
C ILE A 202 -4.53 -10.66 15.76
N ARG A 203 -4.30 -11.86 15.17
CA ARG A 203 -3.14 -12.16 14.32
C ARG A 203 -3.35 -11.83 12.85
N MET A 204 -4.59 -11.58 12.44
CA MET A 204 -4.92 -11.30 11.05
C MET A 204 -4.30 -9.97 10.61
N LEU A 205 -3.79 -9.94 9.38
CA LEU A 205 -3.19 -8.77 8.76
C LEU A 205 -3.77 -8.59 7.35
N PRO A 206 -4.01 -7.35 6.89
CA PRO A 206 -4.45 -7.12 5.53
C PRO A 206 -3.40 -7.57 4.52
N ILE A 207 -3.82 -8.29 3.47
CA ILE A 207 -2.90 -8.81 2.44
C ILE A 207 -2.30 -7.71 1.55
N GLY A 208 -2.85 -6.51 1.58
CA GLY A 208 -2.45 -5.37 0.77
C GLY A 208 -0.96 -5.03 0.88
N ALA A 209 -0.38 -5.19 2.08
CA ALA A 209 1.07 -5.00 2.27
C ALA A 209 1.90 -5.96 1.39
N THR A 210 1.43 -7.19 1.18
CA THR A 210 2.05 -8.18 0.30
C THR A 210 1.82 -7.83 -1.18
N PHE A 211 0.62 -7.41 -1.56
CA PHE A 211 0.33 -6.96 -2.92
C PHE A 211 1.20 -5.76 -3.35
N ASN A 212 1.48 -4.83 -2.43
CA ASN A 212 2.38 -3.71 -2.68
C ASN A 212 3.82 -4.16 -2.98
N LYS A 213 4.32 -5.21 -2.33
CA LYS A 213 5.63 -5.80 -2.66
C LYS A 213 5.64 -6.38 -4.06
N PHE A 214 4.56 -7.05 -4.47
CA PHE A 214 4.45 -7.61 -5.82
C PHE A 214 4.34 -6.54 -6.90
N ARG A 215 3.84 -5.33 -6.61
CA ARG A 215 3.87 -4.23 -7.57
C ARG A 215 5.29 -3.91 -8.03
N ARG A 216 6.27 -3.91 -7.12
CA ARG A 216 7.68 -3.70 -7.47
C ARG A 216 8.24 -4.87 -8.26
N LEU A 217 8.00 -6.09 -7.79
CA LEU A 217 8.41 -7.31 -8.49
C LEU A 217 7.91 -7.35 -9.93
N VAL A 218 6.63 -7.06 -10.16
CA VAL A 218 6.03 -7.02 -11.49
C VAL A 218 6.70 -5.97 -12.37
N HIS A 219 7.00 -4.79 -11.82
CA HIS A 219 7.70 -3.73 -12.54
C HIS A 219 9.10 -4.17 -12.98
N ASP A 220 9.88 -4.73 -12.05
CA ASP A 220 11.26 -5.17 -12.32
C ASP A 220 11.29 -6.29 -13.38
N LEU A 221 10.42 -7.32 -13.24
CA LEU A 221 10.31 -8.41 -14.22
C LEU A 221 9.84 -7.89 -15.59
N SER A 222 8.92 -6.93 -15.61
CA SER A 222 8.44 -6.32 -16.86
C SER A 222 9.58 -5.66 -17.63
N GLN A 223 10.45 -4.93 -16.93
CA GLN A 223 11.64 -4.32 -17.54
C GLN A 223 12.64 -5.38 -18.02
N GLU A 224 12.95 -6.36 -17.18
CA GLU A 224 13.91 -7.44 -17.49
C GLU A 224 13.52 -8.22 -18.75
N LEU A 225 12.23 -8.51 -18.92
CA LEU A 225 11.71 -9.33 -20.01
C LEU A 225 11.22 -8.52 -21.22
N GLY A 226 11.30 -7.18 -21.14
CA GLY A 226 10.82 -6.28 -22.20
C GLY A 226 9.30 -6.36 -22.42
N LYS A 227 8.54 -6.68 -21.37
CA LYS A 227 7.07 -6.75 -21.41
C LYS A 227 6.47 -5.51 -20.74
N ASN A 228 5.29 -5.08 -21.19
CA ASN A 228 4.58 -3.97 -20.54
C ASN A 228 3.40 -4.57 -19.75
N VAL A 229 3.51 -4.61 -18.43
CA VAL A 229 2.49 -5.21 -17.55
C VAL A 229 1.97 -4.19 -16.54
N GLN A 230 0.65 -4.11 -16.44
CA GLN A 230 -0.06 -3.36 -15.41
C GLN A 230 -0.57 -4.32 -14.34
N LEU A 231 -0.15 -4.11 -13.09
CA LEU A 231 -0.69 -4.82 -11.93
C LEU A 231 -1.95 -4.11 -11.40
N VAL A 232 -3.04 -4.86 -11.29
CA VAL A 232 -4.30 -4.44 -10.63
C VAL A 232 -4.50 -5.28 -9.37
N THR A 233 -4.87 -4.62 -8.27
CA THR A 233 -5.07 -5.25 -6.97
C THR A 233 -6.49 -5.00 -6.49
N GLU A 234 -7.18 -6.05 -6.07
CA GLU A 234 -8.57 -6.01 -5.59
C GLU A 234 -8.66 -6.68 -4.21
N GLY A 235 -9.45 -6.11 -3.29
CA GLY A 235 -9.64 -6.68 -1.95
C GLY A 235 -8.36 -6.70 -1.10
N ALA A 236 -7.50 -5.68 -1.22
CA ALA A 236 -6.24 -5.57 -0.49
C ALA A 236 -6.43 -5.47 1.03
N GLU A 237 -7.61 -5.07 1.48
CA GLU A 237 -8.08 -5.02 2.86
C GLU A 237 -8.42 -6.39 3.45
N THR A 238 -8.54 -7.43 2.62
CA THR A 238 -8.84 -8.80 3.08
C THR A 238 -7.77 -9.26 4.06
N GLU A 239 -8.20 -9.69 5.25
CA GLU A 239 -7.29 -10.06 6.33
C GLU A 239 -6.95 -11.56 6.28
N LEU A 240 -5.67 -11.88 6.43
CA LEU A 240 -5.18 -13.26 6.54
C LEU A 240 -4.18 -13.39 7.68
N ASP A 241 -4.06 -14.60 8.20
CA ASP A 241 -3.08 -14.92 9.23
C ASP A 241 -1.66 -14.62 8.74
N LYS A 242 -0.86 -13.95 9.58
CA LYS A 242 0.52 -13.60 9.26
C LYS A 242 1.38 -14.78 8.76
N THR A 243 1.30 -15.95 9.39
CA THR A 243 2.09 -17.12 8.95
C THR A 243 1.61 -17.66 7.62
N VAL A 244 0.31 -17.56 7.34
CA VAL A 244 -0.24 -17.91 6.03
C VAL A 244 0.31 -16.95 4.98
N ILE A 245 0.31 -15.64 5.24
CA ILE A 245 0.90 -14.64 4.33
C ILE A 245 2.38 -14.94 4.05
N GLU A 246 3.17 -15.21 5.08
CA GLU A 246 4.60 -15.51 4.95
C GLU A 246 4.84 -16.78 4.11
N ARG A 247 4.06 -17.84 4.34
CA ARG A 247 4.17 -19.10 3.57
C ARG A 247 3.67 -18.97 2.14
N LEU A 248 2.70 -18.10 1.88
CA LEU A 248 2.17 -17.85 0.55
C LEU A 248 3.09 -16.99 -0.31
N ASN A 249 4.05 -16.27 0.29
CA ASN A 249 4.90 -15.33 -0.42
C ASN A 249 5.63 -15.99 -1.61
N ASP A 250 6.37 -17.08 -1.39
CA ASP A 250 7.13 -17.74 -2.45
C ASP A 250 6.23 -18.35 -3.55
N PRO A 251 5.14 -19.08 -3.23
CA PRO A 251 4.17 -19.52 -4.23
C PRO A 251 3.58 -18.37 -5.07
N LEU A 252 3.22 -17.25 -4.45
CA LEU A 252 2.65 -16.10 -5.16
C LEU A 252 3.70 -15.44 -6.08
N VAL A 253 4.95 -15.32 -5.64
CA VAL A 253 6.07 -14.88 -6.50
C VAL A 253 6.19 -15.77 -7.73
N HIS A 254 6.13 -17.09 -7.56
CA HIS A 254 6.20 -18.03 -8.68
C HIS A 254 5.04 -17.87 -9.65
N LEU A 255 3.80 -17.73 -9.15
CA LEU A 255 2.63 -17.55 -9.99
C LEU A 255 2.67 -16.22 -10.77
N VAL A 256 3.11 -15.14 -10.12
CA VAL A 256 3.32 -13.83 -10.76
C VAL A 256 4.39 -13.93 -11.85
N ARG A 257 5.53 -14.57 -11.56
CA ARG A 257 6.59 -14.79 -12.55
C ARG A 257 6.08 -15.61 -13.73
N ASN A 258 5.41 -16.73 -13.50
CA ASN A 258 4.84 -17.54 -14.58
C ASN A 258 3.86 -16.75 -15.47
N SER A 259 3.05 -15.90 -14.84
CA SER A 259 2.11 -15.03 -15.56
C SER A 259 2.84 -14.03 -16.45
N ILE A 260 3.95 -13.46 -16.00
CA ILE A 260 4.73 -12.49 -16.80
C ILE A 260 5.61 -13.22 -17.82
N ASP A 261 6.36 -14.24 -17.45
CA ASP A 261 7.32 -14.95 -18.30
C ASP A 261 6.62 -15.68 -19.45
N HIS A 262 5.55 -16.41 -19.14
CA HIS A 262 4.89 -17.33 -20.07
C HIS A 262 3.46 -16.92 -20.42
N GLY A 263 2.74 -16.28 -19.52
CA GLY A 263 1.35 -15.85 -19.76
C GLY A 263 1.27 -14.66 -20.72
N ILE A 264 1.82 -13.51 -20.30
CA ILE A 264 1.68 -12.24 -21.02
C ILE A 264 2.64 -12.19 -22.21
N GLU A 265 2.10 -11.91 -23.40
CA GLU A 265 2.89 -11.81 -24.62
C GLU A 265 3.63 -10.45 -24.70
N SER A 266 4.63 -10.35 -25.58
CA SER A 266 5.31 -9.06 -25.81
C SER A 266 4.36 -8.02 -26.43
N PRO A 267 4.63 -6.71 -26.23
CA PRO A 267 3.74 -5.64 -26.73
C PRO A 267 3.39 -5.78 -28.22
N GLY A 268 4.36 -6.12 -29.07
CA GLY A 268 4.13 -6.30 -30.50
C GLY A 268 3.28 -7.53 -30.85
N GLN A 269 3.46 -8.64 -30.12
CA GLN A 269 2.61 -9.83 -30.28
C GLN A 269 1.17 -9.56 -29.86
N ARG A 270 0.97 -8.78 -28.79
CA ARG A 270 -0.36 -8.39 -28.31
C ARG A 270 -1.09 -7.51 -29.31
N GLU A 271 -0.42 -6.50 -29.85
CA GLU A 271 -0.98 -5.62 -30.89
C GLU A 271 -1.35 -6.42 -32.16
N ALA A 272 -0.50 -7.38 -32.57
CA ALA A 272 -0.80 -8.27 -33.70
C ALA A 272 -2.01 -9.18 -33.45
N ALA A 273 -2.26 -9.56 -32.19
CA ALA A 273 -3.43 -10.33 -31.76
C ALA A 273 -4.67 -9.45 -31.47
N GLY A 274 -4.60 -8.13 -31.68
CA GLY A 274 -5.68 -7.19 -31.41
C GLY A 274 -5.93 -6.89 -29.92
N LYS A 275 -4.98 -7.25 -29.04
CA LYS A 275 -5.05 -6.99 -27.59
C LYS A 275 -4.41 -5.63 -27.23
N PRO A 276 -4.74 -5.05 -26.07
CA PRO A 276 -4.04 -3.88 -25.55
C PRO A 276 -2.54 -4.10 -25.43
N ARG A 277 -1.75 -3.07 -25.74
CA ARG A 277 -0.28 -3.08 -25.68
C ARG A 277 0.27 -3.44 -24.30
N HIS A 278 -0.40 -3.00 -23.24
CA HIS A 278 -0.11 -3.42 -21.87
C HIS A 278 -0.88 -4.70 -21.54
N GLY A 279 -0.20 -5.68 -20.96
CA GLY A 279 -0.83 -6.84 -20.33
C GLY A 279 -1.37 -6.48 -18.96
N LYS A 280 -2.47 -7.10 -18.56
CA LYS A 280 -3.10 -6.90 -17.25
C LYS A 280 -2.88 -8.14 -16.40
N LEU A 281 -2.25 -7.96 -15.24
CA LEU A 281 -2.16 -8.97 -14.18
C LEU A 281 -3.00 -8.50 -12.99
N THR A 282 -3.93 -9.34 -12.53
CA THR A 282 -4.84 -9.02 -11.43
C THR A 282 -4.56 -9.94 -10.24
N LEU A 283 -4.32 -9.34 -9.07
CA LEU A 283 -4.26 -10.03 -7.78
C LEU A 283 -5.47 -9.62 -6.96
N ALA A 284 -6.35 -10.58 -6.66
CA ALA A 284 -7.56 -10.34 -5.90
C ALA A 284 -7.61 -11.23 -4.66
N ALA A 285 -8.13 -10.69 -3.57
CA ALA A 285 -8.45 -11.43 -2.35
C ALA A 285 -9.90 -11.15 -1.95
N ALA A 286 -10.63 -12.16 -1.50
CA ALA A 286 -11.97 -11.99 -0.98
C ALA A 286 -12.32 -13.07 0.05
N HIS A 287 -13.13 -12.71 1.06
CA HIS A 287 -13.77 -13.67 1.94
C HIS A 287 -14.97 -14.32 1.23
N VAL A 288 -14.98 -15.65 1.17
CA VAL A 288 -16.09 -16.46 0.66
C VAL A 288 -16.49 -17.44 1.76
N GLY A 289 -17.46 -17.03 2.58
CA GLY A 289 -17.84 -17.76 3.79
C GLY A 289 -16.69 -17.79 4.80
N ALA A 290 -16.31 -18.99 5.25
CA ALA A 290 -15.18 -19.19 6.17
C ALA A 290 -13.81 -19.25 5.47
N ASN A 291 -13.77 -19.16 4.13
CA ASN A 291 -12.53 -19.28 3.36
C ASN A 291 -12.11 -17.92 2.81
N VAL A 292 -10.80 -17.75 2.63
CA VAL A 292 -10.25 -16.65 1.84
C VAL A 292 -9.86 -17.19 0.47
N VAL A 293 -10.40 -16.57 -0.57
CA VAL A 293 -10.09 -16.92 -1.96
C VAL A 293 -9.09 -15.90 -2.49
N LEU A 294 -7.88 -16.37 -2.78
CA LEU A 294 -6.88 -15.62 -3.50
C LEU A 294 -6.95 -15.98 -4.98
N LYS A 295 -7.13 -14.98 -5.83
CA LYS A 295 -7.24 -15.15 -7.27
C LYS A 295 -6.14 -14.37 -7.96
N ILE A 296 -5.43 -15.05 -8.85
CA ILE A 296 -4.44 -14.46 -9.75
C ILE A 296 -4.96 -14.68 -11.17
N SER A 297 -5.01 -13.63 -11.96
CA SER A 297 -5.51 -13.69 -13.34
C SER A 297 -4.70 -12.79 -14.24
N ASP A 298 -4.25 -13.32 -15.36
CA ASP A 298 -3.67 -12.55 -16.46
C ASP A 298 -4.59 -12.55 -17.69
N ASP A 299 -4.33 -11.64 -18.62
CA ASP A 299 -5.01 -11.55 -19.93
C ASP A 299 -4.08 -11.97 -21.09
N GLY A 300 -3.15 -12.88 -20.79
CA GLY A 300 -2.13 -13.37 -21.69
C GLY A 300 -2.63 -14.35 -22.76
N ALA A 301 -1.72 -15.16 -23.30
CA ALA A 301 -2.02 -16.15 -24.34
C ALA A 301 -2.87 -17.32 -23.83
N GLY A 302 -2.98 -17.49 -22.51
CA GLY A 302 -3.55 -18.68 -21.90
C GLY A 302 -2.63 -19.89 -22.03
N ILE A 303 -3.11 -21.06 -21.61
CA ILE A 303 -2.35 -22.29 -21.64
C ILE A 303 -2.63 -23.04 -22.95
N ASP A 304 -1.59 -23.36 -23.72
CA ASP A 304 -1.69 -24.24 -24.88
C ASP A 304 -1.98 -25.67 -24.43
N ARG A 305 -3.25 -26.07 -24.49
CA ARG A 305 -3.74 -27.39 -24.09
C ARG A 305 -3.08 -28.53 -24.86
N VAL A 306 -2.72 -28.31 -26.13
CA VAL A 306 -2.11 -29.35 -26.96
C VAL A 306 -0.66 -29.57 -26.53
N ALA A 307 0.08 -28.50 -26.27
CA ALA A 307 1.44 -28.58 -25.76
C ALA A 307 1.50 -29.15 -24.33
N LEU A 308 0.57 -28.75 -23.47
CA LEU A 308 0.44 -29.27 -22.10
C LEU A 308 0.21 -30.77 -22.11
N ARG A 309 -0.76 -31.24 -22.90
CA ARG A 309 -1.07 -32.68 -23.02
C ARG A 309 0.12 -33.50 -23.53
N ARG A 310 0.82 -33.03 -24.57
CA ARG A 310 2.03 -33.71 -25.07
C ARG A 310 3.10 -33.82 -23.98
N THR A 311 3.27 -32.77 -23.18
CA THR A 311 4.24 -32.75 -22.08
C THR A 311 3.83 -33.73 -20.97
N ALA A 312 2.54 -33.77 -20.62
CA ALA A 312 2.02 -34.67 -19.60
C ALA A 312 2.06 -36.15 -20.03
N GLU A 313 1.80 -36.45 -21.32
CA GLU A 313 1.99 -37.77 -21.92
C GLU A 313 3.47 -38.18 -21.93
N ALA A 314 4.38 -37.25 -22.25
CA ALA A 314 5.83 -37.49 -22.23
C ALA A 314 6.38 -37.74 -20.81
N MET A 315 5.78 -37.11 -19.80
CA MET A 315 6.10 -37.33 -18.38
C MET A 315 5.40 -38.57 -17.79
N GLY A 316 4.60 -39.29 -18.58
CA GLY A 316 3.89 -40.50 -18.13
C GLY A 316 2.76 -40.22 -17.13
N LEU A 317 2.34 -38.97 -16.96
CA LEU A 317 1.24 -38.58 -16.07
C LEU A 317 -0.13 -38.98 -16.65
N ILE A 318 -0.20 -39.10 -17.99
CA ILE A 318 -1.43 -39.47 -18.69
C ILE A 318 -1.11 -40.48 -19.79
N ALA A 319 -1.98 -41.49 -19.96
CA ALA A 319 -1.82 -42.46 -21.04
C ALA A 319 -2.11 -41.82 -22.41
N PRO A 320 -1.33 -42.14 -23.47
CA PRO A 320 -1.56 -41.61 -24.81
C PRO A 320 -2.99 -41.88 -25.28
N GLY A 321 -3.71 -40.82 -25.67
CA GLY A 321 -5.09 -40.94 -26.17
C GLY A 321 -6.19 -41.14 -25.11
N SER A 322 -5.90 -41.00 -23.82
CA SER A 322 -6.92 -41.03 -22.76
C SER A 322 -7.86 -39.82 -22.80
N GLU A 323 -9.16 -40.03 -22.61
CA GLU A 323 -10.11 -38.93 -22.42
C GLU A 323 -10.04 -38.43 -20.97
N VAL A 324 -9.26 -37.38 -20.74
CA VAL A 324 -9.25 -36.65 -19.47
C VAL A 324 -10.19 -35.45 -19.58
N ALA A 325 -11.06 -35.25 -18.58
CA ALA A 325 -11.98 -34.12 -18.57
C ALA A 325 -11.20 -32.79 -18.55
N GLU A 326 -11.70 -31.76 -19.24
CA GLU A 326 -10.97 -30.48 -19.39
C GLU A 326 -10.61 -29.77 -18.07
N ARG A 327 -11.26 -30.11 -16.96
CA ARG A 327 -10.93 -29.59 -15.62
C ARG A 327 -9.76 -30.29 -14.94
N GLU A 328 -9.35 -31.45 -15.46
CA GLU A 328 -8.33 -32.33 -14.89
C GLU A 328 -7.01 -32.32 -15.69
N LEU A 329 -6.97 -31.54 -16.79
CA LEU A 329 -5.78 -31.22 -17.59
C LEU A 329 -5.21 -29.87 -17.14
#